data_AF-A0A2N2DCS2-F1
#
_entry.id   AF-A0A2N2DCS2-F1
#
_cell.length_a   1.000
_cell.length_b   1.000
_cell.length_c   1.000
_cell.angle_alpha   90.00
_cell.angle_beta   90.00
_cell.angle_gamma   90.00
#
_symmetry.space_group_name_H-M   'P 1'
#
loop_
_entity.id
_entity.type
_entity.pdbx_description
1 polymer ?
#
loop_
_entity_poly.entity_id
_entity_poly.type
_entity_poly.pdbx_seq_one_letter_code
_entity_poly.pdbx_strand_id
1 'polypeptide(L)'
;MRKRRVTALLVAVVFILSIGLSGTALAKPGKSQGQGQGKEMKMSEFQFKDQASAQWALKHMFKLRAQNIIMGYPDGNFQPNKPVTHAEAVMMTLKATGYEDEIEEVSDSVYLPFNDADAIADWAFKAVALAFDEGFLEEGEGDNFQPNKAASRLWVTKLLVKAAGLEDEADALMDSVLPFKDAANISGEDIGYVAAALEDGIVSGFPDGTFKANKPVTRAEMAALLSKADEEIELPILLKRAVKGVVLGINDGEDVIGDVYGEDGPSITISVKKGQAWSGKGRKVSRVTLPVAEQALIFCGDKQIELSEVPIGSMIKAVVTTDGEVVFMEVQPLTFKGTITDVDPDEETITITKKGITVEFDVDDDAEITLNFEDADLEDLQAGDCARIVLSGDTVIEIKALRLADLDLDEDEDEDEDEDEDEDEVTEVSGTILAITDDTIQIETDGGQTVTYDVDEDAEIELDGEDAELSDLDPGDSVDLEIEDGVVTEIDAESPEDDEDD
;
A
#
# COMPACT_ATOMS: atom_id res chain seq x y z
N MET A 1 -10.48 14.69 -18.25
CA MET A 1 -10.27 16.08 -17.76
C MET A 1 -11.34 16.56 -16.76
N ARG A 2 -11.12 16.45 -15.44
CA ARG A 2 -11.93 17.14 -14.40
C ARG A 2 -11.00 17.97 -13.51
N LYS A 3 -11.24 19.29 -13.40
CA LYS A 3 -10.43 20.17 -12.54
C LYS A 3 -10.82 20.00 -11.07
N ARG A 4 -9.98 19.31 -10.28
CA ARG A 4 -10.07 19.29 -8.81
C ARG A 4 -9.99 20.74 -8.29
N ARG A 5 -10.96 21.15 -7.46
CA ARG A 5 -11.00 22.49 -6.86
C ARG A 5 -10.30 22.48 -5.51
N VAL A 6 -9.03 22.89 -5.48
CA VAL A 6 -8.32 23.14 -4.22
C VAL A 6 -8.93 24.36 -3.54
N THR A 7 -9.59 24.16 -2.41
CA THR A 7 -10.23 25.25 -1.65
C THR A 7 -9.22 25.85 -0.67
N ALA A 8 -8.40 26.79 -1.15
CA ALA A 8 -7.37 27.44 -0.35
C ALA A 8 -7.96 28.24 0.83
N LEU A 9 -7.70 27.80 2.07
CA LEU A 9 -8.22 28.41 3.29
C LEU A 9 -7.30 29.54 3.78
N LEU A 10 -7.81 30.77 3.71
CA LEU A 10 -7.01 32.00 3.83
C LEU A 10 -6.96 32.49 5.29
N VAL A 11 -5.92 32.10 6.05
CA VAL A 11 -5.76 32.49 7.46
C VAL A 11 -5.34 33.95 7.60
N ALA A 12 -6.26 34.81 8.04
CA ALA A 12 -6.03 36.23 8.24
C ALA A 12 -5.40 36.55 9.62
N VAL A 13 -4.09 36.85 9.63
CA VAL A 13 -3.37 37.26 10.86
C VAL A 13 -3.69 38.71 11.25
N VAL A 14 -4.44 38.91 12.34
CA VAL A 14 -4.72 40.24 12.89
C VAL A 14 -3.76 40.59 14.03
N PHE A 15 -2.82 41.51 13.76
CA PHE A 15 -1.96 42.12 14.78
C PHE A 15 -2.73 43.11 15.66
N ILE A 16 -2.77 42.90 16.98
CA ILE A 16 -3.09 43.95 17.97
C ILE A 16 -2.01 44.01 19.04
N LEU A 17 -1.49 45.22 19.28
CA LEU A 17 -0.29 45.46 20.08
C LEU A 17 -0.60 46.54 21.14
N SER A 18 -0.62 46.16 22.43
CA SER A 18 -0.72 47.16 23.53
C SER A 18 -0.20 46.66 24.89
N ILE A 19 1.09 46.91 25.12
CA ILE A 19 1.75 47.46 26.34
C ILE A 19 1.02 47.24 27.71
N GLY A 20 1.71 46.59 28.66
CA GLY A 20 1.24 46.35 30.04
C GLY A 20 1.87 47.23 31.14
N LEU A 21 1.63 46.87 32.40
CA LEU A 21 2.27 47.44 33.61
C LEU A 21 2.23 46.44 34.80
N SER A 22 3.09 46.65 35.81
CA SER A 22 3.77 45.54 36.53
C SER A 22 3.43 45.30 38.02
N GLY A 23 3.65 44.05 38.46
CA GLY A 23 3.93 43.65 39.86
C GLY A 23 2.72 43.31 40.74
N THR A 24 2.71 42.36 41.69
CA THR A 24 3.71 41.43 42.27
C THR A 24 2.95 40.32 43.05
N ALA A 25 3.48 39.11 43.40
CA ALA A 25 4.73 38.40 43.10
C ALA A 25 4.67 36.90 43.53
N LEU A 26 5.56 36.07 42.97
CA LEU A 26 6.12 34.79 43.49
C LEU A 26 5.20 33.58 43.77
N ALA A 27 5.03 32.73 42.75
CA ALA A 27 5.34 31.29 42.84
C ALA A 27 5.92 30.85 41.48
N LYS A 28 6.93 29.97 41.45
CA LYS A 28 7.56 29.51 40.19
C LYS A 28 6.64 28.53 39.45
N PRO A 29 6.22 28.78 38.20
CA PRO A 29 5.79 27.70 37.32
C PRO A 29 7.03 26.97 36.79
N GLY A 30 7.01 25.64 36.84
CA GLY A 30 7.97 24.83 36.09
C GLY A 30 7.66 25.00 34.60
N LYS A 31 8.69 25.28 33.78
CA LYS A 31 8.55 25.20 32.33
C LYS A 31 8.38 23.72 31.96
N SER A 32 7.13 23.29 31.74
CA SER A 32 6.89 22.25 30.75
C SER A 32 7.17 22.91 29.40
N GLN A 33 8.30 22.57 28.78
CA GLN A 33 8.48 22.88 27.36
C GLN A 33 7.63 21.88 26.59
N GLY A 34 6.71 22.38 25.77
CA GLY A 34 6.13 21.57 24.72
C GLY A 34 7.24 21.09 23.79
N GLN A 35 7.41 19.78 23.75
CA GLN A 35 8.02 19.09 22.62
C GLN A 35 7.13 17.87 22.38
N GLY A 36 6.53 17.78 21.20
CA GLY A 36 6.00 16.53 20.68
C GLY A 36 7.17 15.60 20.38
N GLN A 37 7.77 15.02 21.43
CA GLN A 37 8.70 13.91 21.29
C GLN A 37 7.85 12.68 21.04
N GLY A 38 7.83 12.21 19.77
CA GLY A 38 7.31 10.89 19.47
C GLY A 38 8.00 9.87 20.37
N LYS A 39 7.22 9.18 21.21
CA LYS A 39 7.70 8.30 22.28
C LYS A 39 8.78 7.34 21.74
N GLU A 40 9.84 7.12 22.52
CA GLU A 40 10.85 6.08 22.21
C GLU A 40 10.12 4.73 22.03
N MET A 41 10.03 4.26 20.79
CA MET A 41 9.56 2.90 20.49
C MET A 41 10.76 1.97 20.48
N LYS A 42 10.75 0.96 21.36
CA LYS A 42 11.80 -0.06 21.50
C LYS A 42 11.25 -1.41 21.03
N MET A 43 12.11 -2.29 20.51
CA MET A 43 11.71 -3.62 20.03
C MET A 43 10.93 -4.44 21.07
N SER A 44 11.30 -4.36 22.36
CA SER A 44 10.56 -5.03 23.43
C SER A 44 9.15 -4.44 23.70
N GLU A 45 8.85 -3.25 23.19
CA GLU A 45 7.50 -2.68 23.11
C GLU A 45 6.80 -2.97 21.77
N PHE A 46 7.32 -3.87 20.93
CA PHE A 46 6.77 -4.18 19.60
C PHE A 46 5.97 -5.49 19.55
N GLN A 47 6.29 -6.49 20.39
CA GLN A 47 5.58 -7.79 20.45
C GLN A 47 4.30 -7.76 21.31
N PHE A 48 3.44 -8.78 21.16
CA PHE A 48 2.28 -9.02 22.02
C PHE A 48 2.29 -10.43 22.62
N LYS A 49 1.96 -10.55 23.91
CA LYS A 49 1.98 -11.85 24.63
C LYS A 49 0.97 -12.87 24.10
N ASP A 50 -0.06 -12.40 23.39
CA ASP A 50 -1.15 -13.19 22.81
C ASP A 50 -1.13 -13.21 21.27
N GLN A 51 -0.05 -12.74 20.63
CA GLN A 51 0.08 -12.70 19.16
C GLN A 51 -0.13 -14.08 18.50
N ALA A 52 0.28 -15.16 19.18
CA ALA A 52 0.08 -16.53 18.71
C ALA A 52 -1.40 -16.95 18.56
N SER A 53 -2.35 -16.17 19.08
CA SER A 53 -3.79 -16.41 18.90
C SER A 53 -4.39 -15.76 17.63
N ALA A 54 -3.56 -15.08 16.82
CA ALA A 54 -3.95 -14.45 15.56
C ALA A 54 -2.78 -14.41 14.55
N GLN A 55 -2.15 -15.57 14.28
CA GLN A 55 -1.05 -15.72 13.32
C GLN A 55 -1.35 -15.11 11.95
N TRP A 56 -2.55 -15.37 11.40
CA TRP A 56 -3.04 -14.82 10.13
C TRP A 56 -3.09 -13.28 10.08
N ALA A 57 -3.11 -12.60 11.22
CA ALA A 57 -3.22 -11.14 11.29
C ALA A 57 -1.89 -10.47 11.68
N LEU A 58 -0.77 -11.22 11.78
CA LEU A 58 0.50 -10.66 12.25
C LEU A 58 0.99 -9.51 11.38
N LYS A 59 1.06 -9.69 10.05
CA LYS A 59 1.43 -8.63 9.09
C LYS A 59 0.69 -7.32 9.40
N HIS A 60 -0.64 -7.37 9.36
CA HIS A 60 -1.52 -6.23 9.60
C HIS A 60 -1.38 -5.63 11.02
N MET A 61 -1.33 -6.48 12.05
CA MET A 61 -1.18 -6.05 13.45
C MET A 61 0.12 -5.30 13.70
N PHE A 62 1.22 -5.75 13.07
CA PHE A 62 2.55 -5.20 13.27
C PHE A 62 2.86 -4.02 12.34
N LYS A 63 2.36 -4.02 11.09
CA LYS A 63 2.33 -2.85 10.17
C LYS A 63 1.71 -1.64 10.86
N LEU A 64 0.46 -1.80 11.33
CA LEU A 64 -0.29 -0.72 11.99
C LEU A 64 0.26 -0.37 13.38
N ARG A 65 1.00 -1.27 14.05
CA ARG A 65 1.74 -0.94 15.28
C ARG A 65 2.98 -0.11 14.99
N ALA A 66 3.71 -0.43 13.92
CA ALA A 66 4.89 0.30 13.49
C ALA A 66 4.53 1.74 13.05
N GLN A 67 3.37 1.89 12.40
CA GLN A 67 2.75 3.18 12.09
C GLN A 67 2.11 3.88 13.31
N ASN A 68 2.11 3.26 14.51
CA ASN A 68 1.50 3.78 15.76
C ASN A 68 -0.04 4.00 15.70
N ILE A 69 -0.70 3.42 14.69
CA ILE A 69 -2.16 3.44 14.50
C ILE A 69 -2.83 2.54 15.55
N ILE A 70 -2.39 1.28 15.68
CA ILE A 70 -2.94 0.33 16.65
C ILE A 70 -1.91 -0.07 17.69
N MET A 71 -2.22 0.23 18.96
CA MET A 71 -1.42 -0.16 20.10
C MET A 71 -2.07 -1.29 20.91
N GLY A 72 -1.23 -2.03 21.64
CA GLY A 72 -1.66 -3.03 22.62
C GLY A 72 -2.11 -2.41 23.93
N TYR A 73 -2.70 -3.24 24.79
CA TYR A 73 -3.09 -2.85 26.13
C TYR A 73 -1.87 -2.78 27.08
N PRO A 74 -1.94 -2.02 28.19
CA PRO A 74 -0.81 -1.87 29.14
C PRO A 74 -0.35 -3.17 29.83
N ASP A 75 -1.09 -4.26 29.68
CA ASP A 75 -0.73 -5.60 30.15
C ASP A 75 0.20 -6.35 29.16
N GLY A 76 0.42 -5.81 27.95
CA GLY A 76 1.22 -6.41 26.88
C GLY A 76 0.45 -7.34 25.95
N ASN A 77 -0.89 -7.35 25.99
CA ASN A 77 -1.75 -8.10 25.08
C ASN A 77 -2.32 -7.20 23.97
N PHE A 78 -2.57 -7.78 22.80
CA PHE A 78 -3.34 -7.13 21.73
C PHE A 78 -4.86 -7.37 21.87
N GLN A 79 -5.26 -8.50 22.44
CA GLN A 79 -6.63 -9.01 22.50
C GLN A 79 -7.27 -9.17 21.11
N PRO A 80 -6.68 -9.94 20.18
CA PRO A 80 -7.09 -9.98 18.77
C PRO A 80 -8.55 -10.37 18.57
N ASN A 81 -9.06 -11.28 19.41
CA ASN A 81 -10.43 -11.79 19.33
C ASN A 81 -11.48 -10.92 20.06
N LYS A 82 -11.08 -9.81 20.70
CA LYS A 82 -12.02 -8.87 21.31
C LYS A 82 -12.73 -8.06 20.20
N PRO A 83 -14.07 -7.92 20.21
CA PRO A 83 -14.76 -7.00 19.31
C PRO A 83 -14.34 -5.54 19.55
N VAL A 84 -14.18 -4.76 18.47
CA VAL A 84 -14.01 -3.30 18.55
C VAL A 84 -15.35 -2.60 18.74
N THR A 85 -15.40 -1.50 19.49
CA THR A 85 -16.61 -0.64 19.56
C THR A 85 -16.64 0.41 18.45
N HIS A 86 -17.78 1.05 18.20
CA HIS A 86 -17.87 2.19 17.26
C HIS A 86 -16.82 3.28 17.58
N ALA A 87 -16.67 3.66 18.85
CA ALA A 87 -15.67 4.64 19.27
C ALA A 87 -14.21 4.16 19.07
N GLU A 88 -13.93 2.87 19.31
CA GLU A 88 -12.61 2.29 19.03
C GLU A 88 -12.32 2.28 17.52
N ALA A 89 -13.31 1.89 16.69
CA ALA A 89 -13.18 1.83 15.23
C ALA A 89 -12.97 3.22 14.58
N VAL A 90 -13.71 4.24 15.00
CA VAL A 90 -13.51 5.63 14.53
C VAL A 90 -12.11 6.12 14.88
N MET A 91 -11.67 5.94 16.13
CA MET A 91 -10.33 6.32 16.57
C MET A 91 -9.25 5.59 15.75
N MET A 92 -9.41 4.29 15.48
CA MET A 92 -8.45 3.52 14.68
C MET A 92 -8.45 3.95 13.20
N THR A 93 -9.60 4.36 12.65
CA THR A 93 -9.74 4.80 11.25
C THR A 93 -9.09 6.16 11.03
N LEU A 94 -9.44 7.17 11.83
CA LEU A 94 -8.83 8.51 11.72
C LEU A 94 -7.31 8.48 11.86
N LYS A 95 -6.79 7.57 12.69
CA LYS A 95 -5.36 7.36 12.85
C LYS A 95 -4.70 6.74 11.61
N ALA A 96 -5.38 5.80 10.95
CA ALA A 96 -4.88 5.23 9.70
C ALA A 96 -4.87 6.28 8.59
N THR A 97 -5.89 7.15 8.52
CA THR A 97 -6.00 8.23 7.55
C THR A 97 -5.18 9.48 7.89
N GLY A 98 -4.38 9.45 8.97
CA GLY A 98 -3.39 10.49 9.27
C GLY A 98 -3.87 11.68 10.11
N TYR A 99 -5.10 11.68 10.60
CA TYR A 99 -5.73 12.80 11.31
C TYR A 99 -5.31 12.93 12.81
N GLU A 100 -4.18 12.35 13.24
CA GLU A 100 -3.71 12.40 14.63
C GLU A 100 -3.56 13.81 15.20
N ASP A 101 -2.99 14.72 14.42
CA ASP A 101 -2.69 16.08 14.89
C ASP A 101 -3.99 16.91 14.89
N GLU A 102 -4.86 16.71 13.89
CA GLU A 102 -6.20 17.30 13.75
C GLU A 102 -7.14 16.90 14.90
N ILE A 103 -7.10 15.63 15.34
CA ILE A 103 -7.83 15.17 16.54
C ILE A 103 -7.50 16.05 17.75
N GLU A 104 -6.26 16.50 17.92
CA GLU A 104 -5.90 17.34 19.07
C GLU A 104 -6.33 18.80 18.91
N GLU A 105 -6.46 19.31 17.69
CA GLU A 105 -6.96 20.67 17.41
C GLU A 105 -8.47 20.82 17.64
N VAL A 106 -9.24 19.73 17.57
CA VAL A 106 -10.68 19.72 17.88
C VAL A 106 -10.96 20.23 19.30
N SER A 107 -11.99 21.08 19.44
CA SER A 107 -12.42 21.62 20.72
C SER A 107 -13.12 20.57 21.60
N ASP A 108 -12.80 20.56 22.90
CA ASP A 108 -13.50 19.77 23.94
C ASP A 108 -15.00 20.12 24.12
N SER A 109 -15.58 20.95 23.24
CA SER A 109 -16.93 21.52 23.36
C SER A 109 -17.68 21.68 22.03
N VAL A 110 -17.29 20.91 21.00
CA VAL A 110 -18.06 20.82 19.74
C VAL A 110 -19.46 20.28 20.02
N TYR A 111 -20.46 20.76 19.28
CA TYR A 111 -21.81 20.18 19.33
C TYR A 111 -21.86 18.95 18.41
N LEU A 112 -22.15 17.78 18.99
CA LEU A 112 -22.43 16.56 18.26
C LEU A 112 -23.96 16.35 18.16
N PRO A 113 -24.52 16.06 16.97
CA PRO A 113 -25.97 15.88 16.79
C PRO A 113 -26.50 14.49 17.21
N PHE A 114 -25.77 13.76 18.04
CA PHE A 114 -26.17 12.45 18.55
C PHE A 114 -26.93 12.56 19.89
N ASN A 115 -28.07 11.89 20.03
CA ASN A 115 -28.85 11.86 21.28
C ASN A 115 -28.10 11.20 22.45
N ASP A 116 -27.09 10.37 22.17
CA ASP A 116 -26.20 9.73 23.15
C ASP A 116 -24.78 10.31 23.14
N ALA A 117 -24.58 11.56 22.70
CA ALA A 117 -23.27 12.23 22.76
C ALA A 117 -22.66 12.22 24.18
N ASP A 118 -23.48 12.34 25.23
CA ASP A 118 -23.09 12.23 26.65
C ASP A 118 -22.55 10.83 27.04
N ALA A 119 -22.74 9.80 26.20
CA ALA A 119 -22.22 8.45 26.41
C ALA A 119 -20.85 8.22 25.73
N ILE A 120 -20.36 9.18 24.93
CA ILE A 120 -19.02 9.17 24.34
C ILE A 120 -18.03 9.52 25.44
N ALA A 121 -17.01 8.69 25.64
CA ALA A 121 -15.98 8.94 26.64
C ALA A 121 -15.02 10.04 26.16
N ASP A 122 -14.48 10.83 27.09
CA ASP A 122 -13.57 11.97 26.83
C ASP A 122 -12.45 11.65 25.82
N TRP A 123 -11.87 10.44 25.88
CA TRP A 123 -10.79 10.01 24.99
C TRP A 123 -11.21 9.83 23.52
N ALA A 124 -12.49 9.58 23.27
CA ALA A 124 -13.06 9.36 21.94
C ALA A 124 -13.77 10.60 21.40
N PHE A 125 -14.18 11.54 22.27
CA PHE A 125 -15.04 12.67 21.92
C PHE A 125 -14.53 13.48 20.73
N LYS A 126 -13.26 13.89 20.76
CA LYS A 126 -12.63 14.66 19.69
C LYS A 126 -12.58 13.89 18.35
N ALA A 127 -12.24 12.61 18.40
CA ALA A 127 -12.20 11.75 17.21
C ALA A 127 -13.60 11.53 16.61
N VAL A 128 -14.64 11.34 17.43
CA VAL A 128 -16.03 11.22 16.95
C VAL A 128 -16.52 12.55 16.37
N ALA A 129 -16.12 13.68 16.95
CA ALA A 129 -16.41 15.01 16.40
C ALA A 129 -15.72 15.26 15.05
N LEU A 130 -14.45 14.88 14.90
CA LEU A 130 -13.71 15.01 13.64
C LEU A 130 -14.29 14.11 12.55
N ALA A 131 -14.50 12.82 12.83
CA ALA A 131 -15.08 11.88 11.86
C ALA A 131 -16.52 12.27 11.45
N PHE A 132 -17.22 13.06 12.25
CA PHE A 132 -18.50 13.65 11.87
C PHE A 132 -18.34 14.88 10.97
N ASP A 133 -17.39 15.78 11.26
CA ASP A 133 -17.10 16.97 10.45
C ASP A 133 -16.55 16.61 9.05
N GLU A 134 -15.72 15.57 8.97
CA GLU A 134 -15.18 14.98 7.73
C GLU A 134 -16.19 14.12 6.95
N GLY A 135 -17.41 13.90 7.46
CA GLY A 135 -18.47 13.13 6.77
C GLY A 135 -18.35 11.60 6.84
N PHE A 136 -17.35 11.06 7.56
CA PHE A 136 -17.19 9.63 7.81
C PHE A 136 -18.32 9.04 8.68
N LEU A 137 -19.02 9.90 9.43
CA LEU A 137 -20.21 9.58 10.22
C LEU A 137 -21.38 10.48 9.79
N GLU A 138 -22.56 9.90 9.59
CA GLU A 138 -23.76 10.64 9.12
C GLU A 138 -24.86 10.77 10.18
N GLU A 139 -25.67 11.82 10.05
CA GLU A 139 -26.96 11.98 10.75
C GLU A 139 -28.03 11.02 10.17
N GLY A 140 -27.89 9.71 10.38
CA GLY A 140 -28.81 8.72 9.78
C GLY A 140 -29.05 7.43 10.56
N GLU A 141 -28.05 6.88 11.25
CA GLU A 141 -28.16 5.56 11.90
C GLU A 141 -28.88 5.57 13.27
N GLY A 142 -30.12 6.07 13.28
CA GLY A 142 -31.05 5.91 14.41
C GLY A 142 -30.73 6.76 15.63
N ASP A 143 -30.52 8.06 15.42
CA ASP A 143 -30.33 9.13 16.42
C ASP A 143 -29.16 8.98 17.41
N ASN A 144 -28.44 7.84 17.45
CA ASN A 144 -27.50 7.50 18.51
C ASN A 144 -26.23 6.86 17.91
N PHE A 145 -25.06 7.44 18.20
CA PHE A 145 -23.76 6.94 17.75
C PHE A 145 -23.40 5.57 18.36
N GLN A 146 -23.94 5.25 19.55
CA GLN A 146 -23.74 3.97 20.25
C GLN A 146 -22.24 3.65 20.51
N PRO A 147 -21.46 4.56 21.14
CA PRO A 147 -20.00 4.51 21.21
C PRO A 147 -19.40 3.21 21.79
N ASN A 148 -20.17 2.53 22.66
CA ASN A 148 -19.76 1.31 23.36
C ASN A 148 -20.32 0.01 22.73
N LYS A 149 -21.10 0.11 21.64
CA LYS A 149 -21.60 -1.04 20.88
C LYS A 149 -20.50 -1.62 20.01
N ALA A 150 -20.43 -2.94 19.92
CA ALA A 150 -19.50 -3.62 19.03
C ALA A 150 -19.84 -3.33 17.57
N ALA A 151 -18.86 -2.86 16.79
CA ALA A 151 -19.04 -2.48 15.39
C ALA A 151 -19.29 -3.73 14.52
N SER A 152 -20.36 -3.71 13.71
CA SER A 152 -20.61 -4.77 12.73
C SER A 152 -19.68 -4.62 11.52
N ARG A 153 -19.45 -5.71 10.77
CA ARG A 153 -18.60 -5.66 9.56
C ARG A 153 -19.11 -4.63 8.57
N LEU A 154 -20.41 -4.62 8.29
CA LEU A 154 -21.01 -3.66 7.37
C LEU A 154 -20.79 -2.20 7.81
N TRP A 155 -20.93 -1.93 9.11
CA TRP A 155 -20.72 -0.59 9.67
C TRP A 155 -19.26 -0.14 9.52
N VAL A 156 -18.31 -1.03 9.79
CA VAL A 156 -16.88 -0.75 9.58
C VAL A 156 -16.58 -0.55 8.09
N THR A 157 -17.16 -1.36 7.19
CA THR A 157 -16.99 -1.19 5.74
C THR A 157 -17.43 0.19 5.28
N LYS A 158 -18.62 0.64 5.68
CA LYS A 158 -19.11 2.01 5.37
C LYS A 158 -18.17 3.09 5.90
N LEU A 159 -17.72 2.96 7.15
CA LEU A 159 -16.76 3.89 7.75
C LEU A 159 -15.45 3.97 6.95
N LEU A 160 -14.93 2.84 6.48
CA LEU A 160 -13.69 2.78 5.70
C LEU A 160 -13.84 3.32 4.28
N VAL A 161 -14.92 2.99 3.58
CA VAL A 161 -15.21 3.52 2.22
C VAL A 161 -15.32 5.04 2.25
N LYS A 162 -16.01 5.61 3.26
CA LYS A 162 -16.08 7.06 3.46
C LYS A 162 -14.74 7.68 3.82
N ALA A 163 -13.96 7.02 4.69
CA ALA A 163 -12.62 7.47 5.04
C ALA A 163 -11.61 7.37 3.88
N ALA A 164 -11.89 6.53 2.88
CA ALA A 164 -11.15 6.42 1.62
C ALA A 164 -11.60 7.45 0.56
N GLY A 165 -12.76 8.11 0.75
CA GLY A 165 -13.36 9.00 -0.24
C GLY A 165 -14.04 8.28 -1.41
N LEU A 166 -14.40 7.01 -1.23
CA LEU A 166 -14.97 6.11 -2.25
C LEU A 166 -16.51 6.17 -2.33
N GLU A 167 -17.13 7.29 -1.95
CA GLU A 167 -18.59 7.41 -1.95
C GLU A 167 -19.19 7.59 -3.35
N ASP A 168 -18.50 8.23 -4.30
CA ASP A 168 -18.97 8.35 -5.68
C ASP A 168 -18.99 6.95 -6.37
N GLU A 169 -18.00 6.12 -6.06
CA GLU A 169 -17.88 4.72 -6.49
C GLU A 169 -18.96 3.85 -5.84
N ALA A 170 -19.20 4.00 -4.53
CA ALA A 170 -20.28 3.32 -3.83
C ALA A 170 -21.66 3.69 -4.41
N ASP A 171 -21.92 4.96 -4.68
CA ASP A 171 -23.17 5.42 -5.33
C ASP A 171 -23.33 4.83 -6.74
N ALA A 172 -22.24 4.69 -7.51
CA ALA A 172 -22.26 4.07 -8.83
C ALA A 172 -22.56 2.55 -8.78
N LEU A 173 -22.15 1.87 -7.72
CA LEU A 173 -22.25 0.41 -7.55
C LEU A 173 -23.50 -0.04 -6.75
N MET A 174 -24.47 0.84 -6.50
CA MET A 174 -25.67 0.50 -5.69
C MET A 174 -26.51 -0.67 -6.24
N ASP A 175 -26.55 -0.87 -7.55
CA ASP A 175 -27.30 -1.95 -8.20
C ASP A 175 -26.47 -3.24 -8.44
N SER A 176 -25.22 -3.30 -7.94
CA SER A 176 -24.28 -4.41 -8.17
C SER A 176 -24.67 -5.73 -7.49
N VAL A 177 -24.34 -6.86 -8.12
CA VAL A 177 -24.58 -8.20 -7.59
C VAL A 177 -23.38 -8.66 -6.76
N LEU A 178 -23.49 -8.57 -5.43
CA LEU A 178 -22.42 -8.98 -4.53
C LEU A 178 -22.17 -10.51 -4.58
N PRO A 179 -20.91 -10.99 -4.63
CA PRO A 179 -20.55 -12.41 -4.78
C PRO A 179 -20.69 -13.23 -3.49
N PHE A 180 -21.69 -12.94 -2.65
CA PHE A 180 -21.85 -13.55 -1.32
C PHE A 180 -23.15 -14.35 -1.17
N LYS A 181 -23.04 -15.55 -0.59
CA LYS A 181 -24.19 -16.42 -0.28
C LYS A 181 -25.19 -15.78 0.69
N ASP A 182 -24.76 -14.78 1.46
CA ASP A 182 -25.57 -14.04 2.43
C ASP A 182 -25.81 -12.57 2.03
N ALA A 183 -25.56 -12.19 0.76
CA ALA A 183 -25.80 -10.84 0.24
C ALA A 183 -27.22 -10.31 0.52
N ALA A 184 -28.22 -11.19 0.55
CA ALA A 184 -29.61 -10.85 0.90
C ALA A 184 -29.82 -10.34 2.35
N ASN A 185 -28.78 -10.36 3.20
CA ASN A 185 -28.77 -9.74 4.53
C ASN A 185 -28.20 -8.30 4.55
N ILE A 186 -27.70 -7.81 3.42
CA ILE A 186 -27.23 -6.44 3.20
C ILE A 186 -28.43 -5.63 2.67
N SER A 187 -28.58 -4.38 3.11
CA SER A 187 -29.66 -3.52 2.62
C SER A 187 -29.30 -2.95 1.23
N GLY A 188 -30.30 -2.57 0.43
CA GLY A 188 -30.04 -2.04 -0.92
C GLY A 188 -29.19 -0.76 -0.93
N GLU A 189 -29.39 0.11 0.07
CA GLU A 189 -28.60 1.34 0.28
C GLU A 189 -27.15 1.04 0.75
N ASP A 190 -26.88 -0.16 1.25
CA ASP A 190 -25.54 -0.57 1.67
C ASP A 190 -24.80 -1.45 0.62
N ILE A 191 -25.45 -1.84 -0.49
CA ILE A 191 -24.82 -2.69 -1.54
C ILE A 191 -23.60 -1.98 -2.13
N GLY A 192 -23.75 -0.72 -2.52
CA GLY A 192 -22.70 0.09 -3.13
C GLY A 192 -21.43 0.16 -2.30
N TYR A 193 -21.56 0.42 -0.99
CA TYR A 193 -20.43 0.44 -0.06
C TYR A 193 -19.71 -0.91 0.03
N VAL A 194 -20.42 -2.03 -0.06
CA VAL A 194 -19.79 -3.37 -0.03
C VAL A 194 -19.15 -3.71 -1.38
N ALA A 195 -19.71 -3.24 -2.50
CA ALA A 195 -19.14 -3.40 -3.83
C ALA A 195 -17.86 -2.57 -4.01
N ALA A 196 -17.89 -1.27 -3.70
CA ALA A 196 -16.71 -0.40 -3.76
C ALA A 196 -15.56 -0.93 -2.89
N ALA A 197 -15.86 -1.36 -1.66
CA ALA A 197 -14.86 -1.96 -0.78
C ALA A 197 -14.32 -3.32 -1.24
N LEU A 198 -15.00 -4.02 -2.15
CA LEU A 198 -14.52 -5.26 -2.75
C LEU A 198 -13.61 -4.97 -3.94
N GLU A 199 -14.01 -4.02 -4.80
CA GLU A 199 -13.22 -3.60 -5.96
C GLU A 199 -11.90 -2.95 -5.52
N ASP A 200 -11.94 -2.13 -4.46
CA ASP A 200 -10.76 -1.51 -3.82
C ASP A 200 -10.04 -2.44 -2.81
N GLY A 201 -10.36 -3.74 -2.78
CA GLY A 201 -9.67 -4.74 -1.95
C GLY A 201 -9.78 -4.59 -0.40
N ILE A 202 -10.34 -3.49 0.12
CA ILE A 202 -10.54 -3.17 1.54
C ILE A 202 -11.21 -4.34 2.28
N VAL A 203 -12.21 -4.99 1.67
CA VAL A 203 -12.89 -6.17 2.22
C VAL A 203 -12.77 -7.38 1.30
N SER A 204 -12.70 -8.56 1.91
CA SER A 204 -12.87 -9.85 1.23
C SER A 204 -14.02 -10.66 1.83
N GLY A 205 -14.40 -11.75 1.16
CA GLY A 205 -15.29 -12.76 1.71
C GLY A 205 -14.63 -13.61 2.80
N PHE A 206 -15.44 -14.26 3.62
CA PHE A 206 -14.97 -15.38 4.45
C PHE A 206 -14.85 -16.66 3.60
N PRO A 207 -13.99 -17.64 3.97
CA PRO A 207 -13.82 -18.90 3.23
C PRO A 207 -15.09 -19.75 3.04
N ASP A 208 -16.17 -19.46 3.76
CA ASP A 208 -17.48 -20.08 3.54
C ASP A 208 -18.31 -19.42 2.42
N GLY A 209 -17.78 -18.39 1.75
CA GLY A 209 -18.44 -17.63 0.69
C GLY A 209 -19.49 -16.64 1.19
N THR A 210 -19.28 -16.06 2.38
CA THR A 210 -20.20 -15.09 2.99
C THR A 210 -19.48 -13.80 3.40
N PHE A 211 -20.22 -12.70 3.51
CA PHE A 211 -19.75 -11.42 4.02
C PHE A 211 -19.97 -11.29 5.54
N LYS A 212 -21.07 -11.83 6.08
CA LYS A 212 -21.44 -11.74 7.50
C LYS A 212 -21.63 -10.30 7.98
N ALA A 213 -22.40 -9.49 7.23
CA ALA A 213 -22.67 -8.07 7.47
C ALA A 213 -22.86 -7.67 8.95
N ASN A 214 -23.67 -8.43 9.69
CA ASN A 214 -24.05 -8.16 11.08
C ASN A 214 -23.06 -8.72 12.13
N LYS A 215 -22.01 -9.43 11.72
CA LYS A 215 -21.00 -9.99 12.63
C LYS A 215 -20.14 -8.86 13.20
N PRO A 216 -19.90 -8.81 14.53
CA PRO A 216 -18.92 -7.90 15.10
C PRO A 216 -17.51 -8.12 14.57
N VAL A 217 -16.82 -7.01 14.25
CA VAL A 217 -15.41 -6.99 13.83
C VAL A 217 -14.54 -7.14 15.08
N THR A 218 -13.60 -8.08 15.04
CA THR A 218 -12.58 -8.26 16.09
C THR A 218 -11.40 -7.31 15.89
N ARG A 219 -10.57 -7.10 16.91
CA ARG A 219 -9.37 -6.24 16.81
C ARG A 219 -8.38 -6.70 15.74
N ALA A 220 -8.24 -8.01 15.51
CA ALA A 220 -7.43 -8.55 14.42
C ALA A 220 -8.07 -8.30 13.05
N GLU A 221 -9.39 -8.47 12.92
CA GLU A 221 -10.11 -8.16 11.68
C GLU A 221 -10.09 -6.66 11.35
N MET A 222 -10.23 -5.78 12.36
CA MET A 222 -10.08 -4.33 12.15
C MET A 222 -8.67 -3.96 11.69
N ALA A 223 -7.64 -4.63 12.22
CA ALA A 223 -6.26 -4.45 11.76
C ALA A 223 -6.10 -4.90 10.30
N ALA A 224 -6.66 -6.04 9.91
CA ALA A 224 -6.62 -6.50 8.52
C ALA A 224 -7.31 -5.53 7.54
N LEU A 225 -8.51 -5.05 7.88
CA LEU A 225 -9.25 -4.09 7.06
C LEU A 225 -8.49 -2.76 6.89
N LEU A 226 -7.93 -2.20 7.97
CA LEU A 226 -7.13 -0.97 7.92
C LEU A 226 -5.80 -1.16 7.17
N SER A 227 -5.18 -2.33 7.28
CA SER A 227 -3.93 -2.65 6.59
C SER A 227 -4.10 -2.80 5.09
N LYS A 228 -5.27 -3.26 4.63
CA LYS A 228 -5.61 -3.33 3.20
C LYS A 228 -5.95 -1.95 2.63
N ALA A 229 -6.67 -1.13 3.39
CA ALA A 229 -6.88 0.28 3.06
C ALA A 229 -5.54 1.08 2.93
N ASP A 230 -4.49 0.74 3.69
CA ASP A 230 -3.13 1.32 3.54
C ASP A 230 -2.37 0.85 2.29
N GLU A 231 -2.85 -0.21 1.61
CA GLU A 231 -2.20 -0.76 0.41
C GLU A 231 -2.68 -0.03 -0.86
N GLU A 232 -3.98 0.29 -0.99
CA GLU A 232 -4.53 0.98 -2.19
C GLU A 232 -4.56 2.51 -2.09
N ILE A 233 -4.92 3.09 -0.93
CA ILE A 233 -5.27 4.53 -0.85
C ILE A 233 -4.03 5.46 -0.86
N GLU A 234 -2.81 4.90 -0.89
CA GLU A 234 -1.56 5.62 -0.58
C GLU A 234 -1.72 6.49 0.69
N LEU A 235 -2.45 5.99 1.71
CA LEU A 235 -2.80 6.71 2.94
C LEU A 235 -1.62 7.54 3.41
N PRO A 236 -1.74 8.87 3.63
CA PRO A 236 -0.62 9.79 3.75
C PRO A 236 0.26 9.37 4.92
N ILE A 237 1.24 8.51 4.59
CA ILE A 237 1.72 7.56 5.56
C ILE A 237 2.45 8.41 6.61
N LEU A 238 2.16 8.22 7.91
CA LEU A 238 2.72 9.02 9.02
C LEU A 238 4.22 8.74 9.27
N LEU A 239 4.96 8.55 8.19
CA LEU A 239 6.36 8.23 8.06
C LEU A 239 7.20 9.48 8.24
N LYS A 240 7.25 9.89 9.51
CA LYS A 240 8.51 10.37 10.06
C LYS A 240 9.54 9.22 10.15
N ARG A 241 9.18 7.96 9.81
CA ARG A 241 9.90 6.70 10.16
C ARG A 241 9.74 5.46 9.25
N ALA A 242 9.34 5.56 7.98
CA ALA A 242 9.54 4.41 7.06
C ALA A 242 10.17 4.83 5.75
N VAL A 243 10.82 3.84 5.15
CA VAL A 243 11.74 4.00 4.03
C VAL A 243 11.25 3.05 2.93
N LYS A 244 11.01 3.61 1.74
CA LYS A 244 10.79 2.83 0.52
C LYS A 244 12.13 2.76 -0.22
N GLY A 245 12.57 1.58 -0.68
CA GLY A 245 13.86 1.46 -1.39
C GLY A 245 14.14 0.09 -2.01
N VAL A 246 14.98 0.06 -3.05
CA VAL A 246 15.36 -1.16 -3.78
C VAL A 246 16.51 -1.86 -3.07
N VAL A 247 16.41 -3.15 -2.77
CA VAL A 247 17.46 -3.91 -2.07
C VAL A 247 18.71 -4.04 -2.92
N LEU A 248 19.85 -3.63 -2.39
CA LEU A 248 21.17 -3.71 -3.02
C LEU A 248 22.10 -4.72 -2.34
N GLY A 249 21.87 -5.00 -1.05
CA GLY A 249 22.66 -5.96 -0.29
C GLY A 249 22.05 -6.25 1.08
N ILE A 250 22.33 -7.43 1.60
CA ILE A 250 21.85 -7.95 2.89
C ILE A 250 23.04 -8.55 3.64
N ASN A 251 23.07 -8.34 4.95
CA ASN A 251 23.89 -9.05 5.91
C ASN A 251 22.93 -9.61 6.95
N ASP A 252 22.89 -10.92 7.17
CA ASP A 252 22.02 -11.55 8.17
C ASP A 252 22.73 -11.75 9.53
N GLY A 253 24.03 -11.43 9.60
CA GLY A 253 24.90 -11.64 10.74
C GLY A 253 25.85 -12.83 10.60
N GLU A 254 25.60 -13.75 9.66
CA GLU A 254 26.47 -14.87 9.30
C GLU A 254 27.08 -14.69 7.90
N ASP A 255 26.27 -14.37 6.90
CA ASP A 255 26.64 -14.17 5.50
C ASP A 255 26.28 -12.76 4.97
N VAL A 256 26.93 -12.37 3.86
CA VAL A 256 26.75 -11.07 3.21
C VAL A 256 26.52 -11.26 1.71
N ILE A 257 25.38 -10.77 1.23
CA ILE A 257 24.93 -10.85 -0.16
C ILE A 257 24.84 -9.42 -0.70
N GLY A 258 25.40 -9.15 -1.89
CA GLY A 258 25.33 -7.82 -2.53
C GLY A 258 26.16 -6.71 -1.86
N ASP A 259 25.78 -5.46 -2.11
CA ASP A 259 26.48 -4.24 -1.69
C ASP A 259 26.13 -3.83 -0.24
N VAL A 260 26.80 -4.39 0.77
CA VAL A 260 26.61 -4.00 2.19
C VAL A 260 27.77 -3.18 2.75
N TYR A 261 27.45 -2.14 3.53
CA TYR A 261 28.45 -1.25 4.14
C TYR A 261 28.25 -1.03 5.64
N GLY A 262 29.29 -1.37 6.42
CA GLY A 262 29.63 -0.65 7.66
C GLY A 262 28.94 -1.07 8.97
N GLU A 263 28.10 -2.10 8.97
CA GLU A 263 27.43 -2.62 10.17
C GLU A 263 28.00 -3.98 10.61
N ASP A 264 28.30 -4.12 11.90
CA ASP A 264 28.72 -5.37 12.55
C ASP A 264 27.48 -6.17 13.03
N GLY A 265 26.54 -6.49 12.12
CA GLY A 265 25.32 -7.22 12.45
C GLY A 265 24.26 -7.21 11.33
N PRO A 266 23.07 -7.80 11.60
CA PRO A 266 22.00 -7.91 10.63
C PRO A 266 21.61 -6.52 10.08
N SER A 267 21.66 -6.35 8.77
CA SER A 267 21.49 -5.07 8.10
C SER A 267 21.09 -5.24 6.64
N ILE A 268 20.34 -4.26 6.12
CA ILE A 268 19.93 -4.21 4.72
C ILE A 268 20.37 -2.89 4.10
N THR A 269 20.98 -2.97 2.92
CA THR A 269 21.37 -1.80 2.13
C THR A 269 20.38 -1.64 0.99
N ILE A 270 19.76 -0.46 0.90
CA ILE A 270 18.75 -0.12 -0.10
C ILE A 270 19.13 1.13 -0.90
N SER A 271 18.68 1.20 -2.15
CA SER A 271 18.64 2.44 -2.94
C SER A 271 17.38 3.25 -2.61
N VAL A 272 17.47 4.58 -2.51
CA VAL A 272 16.32 5.45 -2.21
C VAL A 272 16.23 6.61 -3.21
N LYS A 273 15.00 7.00 -3.63
CA LYS A 273 14.78 8.14 -4.56
C LYS A 273 15.48 9.41 -4.03
N LYS A 274 16.15 10.18 -4.91
CA LYS A 274 16.85 11.44 -4.58
C LYS A 274 15.89 12.42 -3.89
N GLY A 275 15.99 12.60 -2.57
CA GLY A 275 15.19 13.61 -1.86
C GLY A 275 14.89 13.29 -0.40
N GLN A 276 14.80 12.00 -0.03
CA GLN A 276 14.64 11.63 1.38
C GLN A 276 15.88 12.00 2.21
N ALA A 277 15.76 13.05 3.01
CA ALA A 277 16.85 13.60 3.80
C ALA A 277 17.07 12.81 5.11
N TRP A 278 17.95 11.81 5.10
CA TRP A 278 18.44 11.22 6.34
C TRP A 278 19.39 12.18 7.09
N SER A 279 19.14 12.37 8.38
CA SER A 279 19.82 13.39 9.20
C SER A 279 21.28 13.01 9.51
N GLY A 280 22.23 13.52 8.71
CA GLY A 280 23.64 13.14 8.89
C GLY A 280 24.68 13.89 8.06
N LYS A 281 24.68 15.24 8.06
CA LYS A 281 25.67 16.11 7.37
C LYS A 281 25.52 16.25 5.84
N GLY A 282 24.29 16.32 5.33
CA GLY A 282 24.00 16.99 4.05
C GLY A 282 24.70 16.41 2.81
N ARG A 283 24.90 15.09 2.75
CA ARG A 283 25.19 14.42 1.48
C ARG A 283 23.88 13.84 0.95
N LYS A 284 23.55 14.11 -0.32
CA LYS A 284 22.55 13.33 -1.06
C LYS A 284 23.11 11.89 -1.10
N VAL A 285 22.42 10.94 -0.48
CA VAL A 285 22.83 9.53 -0.51
C VAL A 285 21.76 8.74 -1.23
N SER A 286 22.10 8.22 -2.42
CA SER A 286 21.21 7.35 -3.20
C SER A 286 21.10 5.94 -2.60
N ARG A 287 21.84 5.66 -1.51
CA ARG A 287 21.92 4.34 -0.86
C ARG A 287 21.96 4.52 0.66
N VAL A 288 21.26 3.65 1.41
CA VAL A 288 21.22 3.67 2.87
C VAL A 288 21.37 2.24 3.39
N THR A 289 22.31 2.01 4.31
CA THR A 289 22.34 0.79 5.13
C THR A 289 21.47 1.04 6.37
N LEU A 290 20.52 0.15 6.65
CA LEU A 290 19.69 0.15 7.84
C LEU A 290 20.00 -1.11 8.66
N PRO A 291 20.32 -1.00 9.96
CA PRO A 291 20.38 -2.18 10.83
C PRO A 291 18.99 -2.81 10.93
N VAL A 292 18.91 -4.13 10.91
CA VAL A 292 17.67 -4.90 11.05
C VAL A 292 17.68 -5.55 12.43
N ALA A 293 16.61 -5.36 13.20
CA ALA A 293 16.54 -5.94 14.53
C ALA A 293 16.34 -7.47 14.46
N GLU A 294 16.94 -8.21 15.39
CA GLU A 294 16.84 -9.69 15.52
C GLU A 294 15.39 -10.23 15.56
N GLN A 295 14.42 -9.38 15.90
CA GLN A 295 13.00 -9.71 15.98
C GLN A 295 12.14 -8.90 14.99
N ALA A 296 12.75 -8.34 13.94
CA ALA A 296 12.03 -7.70 12.86
C ALA A 296 11.11 -8.72 12.16
N LEU A 297 9.93 -8.28 11.76
CA LEU A 297 9.02 -9.10 10.96
C LEU A 297 9.12 -8.67 9.50
N ILE A 298 9.52 -9.60 8.64
CA ILE A 298 9.70 -9.39 7.21
C ILE A 298 8.64 -10.21 6.49
N PHE A 299 7.90 -9.61 5.58
CA PHE A 299 6.83 -10.25 4.82
C PHE A 299 7.05 -10.08 3.33
N CYS A 300 6.87 -11.16 2.56
CA CYS A 300 6.79 -11.16 1.11
C CYS A 300 5.38 -11.61 0.73
N GLY A 301 4.58 -10.73 0.12
CA GLY A 301 3.13 -10.94 0.06
C GLY A 301 2.52 -11.04 1.47
N ASP A 302 1.89 -12.17 1.79
CA ASP A 302 1.41 -12.51 3.14
C ASP A 302 2.30 -13.56 3.86
N LYS A 303 3.31 -14.13 3.20
CA LYS A 303 4.28 -15.07 3.79
C LYS A 303 5.30 -14.30 4.64
N GLN A 304 5.53 -14.75 5.88
CA GLN A 304 6.63 -14.23 6.69
C GLN A 304 7.92 -14.93 6.28
N ILE A 305 8.97 -14.16 6.03
CA ILE A 305 10.28 -14.63 5.58
C ILE A 305 11.41 -14.19 6.54
N GLU A 306 12.58 -14.81 6.43
CA GLU A 306 13.81 -14.40 7.10
C GLU A 306 14.53 -13.26 6.34
N LEU A 307 15.52 -12.61 6.96
CA LEU A 307 16.26 -11.52 6.31
C LEU A 307 17.13 -12.01 5.15
N SER A 308 17.69 -13.21 5.29
CA SER A 308 18.46 -13.94 4.27
C SER A 308 17.64 -14.29 3.03
N GLU A 309 16.32 -14.44 3.16
CA GLU A 309 15.37 -14.76 2.10
C GLU A 309 14.88 -13.51 1.34
N VAL A 310 15.30 -12.29 1.75
CA VAL A 310 14.91 -11.06 1.05
C VAL A 310 15.66 -10.98 -0.30
N PRO A 311 14.98 -10.80 -1.45
CA PRO A 311 15.65 -10.84 -2.74
C PRO A 311 16.39 -9.52 -3.02
N ILE A 312 17.61 -9.61 -3.54
CA ILE A 312 18.31 -8.44 -4.10
C ILE A 312 17.53 -7.94 -5.32
N GLY A 313 17.35 -6.62 -5.44
CA GLY A 313 16.52 -6.00 -6.48
C GLY A 313 15.06 -5.79 -6.09
N SER A 314 14.53 -6.44 -5.04
CA SER A 314 13.16 -6.20 -4.58
C SER A 314 12.95 -4.77 -4.07
N MET A 315 11.76 -4.23 -4.30
CA MET A 315 11.29 -3.00 -3.65
C MET A 315 10.81 -3.33 -2.24
N ILE A 316 11.24 -2.58 -1.21
CA ILE A 316 10.74 -2.74 0.16
C ILE A 316 10.05 -1.49 0.70
N LYS A 317 9.10 -1.67 1.62
CA LYS A 317 8.49 -0.66 2.52
C LYS A 317 8.87 -1.06 3.96
N ALA A 318 9.90 -0.43 4.52
CA ALA A 318 10.48 -0.80 5.83
C ALA A 318 10.27 0.29 6.90
N VAL A 319 9.70 -0.08 8.05
CA VAL A 319 9.51 0.85 9.19
C VAL A 319 10.67 0.74 10.18
N VAL A 320 11.23 1.88 10.56
CA VAL A 320 12.41 1.99 11.43
C VAL A 320 12.08 2.60 12.80
N THR A 321 12.84 2.21 13.84
CA THR A 321 12.75 2.81 15.18
C THR A 321 13.26 4.25 15.21
N THR A 322 13.14 4.91 16.36
CA THR A 322 13.82 6.19 16.65
C THR A 322 15.34 6.09 16.45
N ASP A 323 15.91 4.91 16.68
CA ASP A 323 17.34 4.64 16.68
C ASP A 323 17.84 4.13 15.31
N GLY A 324 16.93 3.94 14.34
CA GLY A 324 17.23 3.59 12.95
C GLY A 324 17.11 2.10 12.60
N GLU A 325 16.76 1.24 13.56
CA GLU A 325 16.60 -0.20 13.35
C GLU A 325 15.29 -0.53 12.63
N VAL A 326 15.33 -1.35 11.57
CA VAL A 326 14.13 -1.91 10.93
C VAL A 326 13.44 -2.87 11.91
N VAL A 327 12.13 -2.70 12.09
CA VAL A 327 11.29 -3.57 12.95
C VAL A 327 10.20 -4.31 12.18
N PHE A 328 9.84 -3.79 11.00
CA PHE A 328 8.84 -4.34 10.12
C PHE A 328 9.23 -4.01 8.67
N MET A 329 9.12 -4.97 7.77
CA MET A 329 9.44 -4.80 6.36
C MET A 329 8.41 -5.56 5.51
N GLU A 330 7.82 -4.86 4.55
CA GLU A 330 7.11 -5.48 3.43
C GLU A 330 8.05 -5.48 2.23
N VAL A 331 8.31 -6.66 1.70
CA VAL A 331 9.00 -6.90 0.44
C VAL A 331 7.93 -7.02 -0.64
N GLN A 332 8.01 -6.16 -1.64
CA GLN A 332 7.24 -6.32 -2.87
C GLN A 332 7.95 -7.42 -3.68
N PRO A 333 7.28 -8.55 -3.95
CA PRO A 333 7.91 -9.64 -4.68
C PRO A 333 8.22 -9.23 -6.11
N LEU A 334 9.30 -9.77 -6.67
CA LEU A 334 9.63 -9.57 -8.07
C LEU A 334 8.66 -10.41 -8.91
N THR A 335 7.95 -9.77 -9.85
CA THR A 335 7.06 -10.50 -10.76
C THR A 335 7.73 -10.70 -12.11
N PHE A 336 7.73 -11.93 -12.61
CA PHE A 336 8.26 -12.27 -13.94
C PHE A 336 7.13 -12.83 -14.80
N LYS A 337 7.04 -12.39 -16.06
CA LYS A 337 6.03 -12.85 -17.04
C LYS A 337 6.73 -13.51 -18.21
N GLY A 338 6.19 -14.62 -18.70
CA GLY A 338 6.71 -15.29 -19.90
C GLY A 338 5.89 -16.52 -20.27
N THR A 339 6.47 -17.37 -21.13
CA THR A 339 5.90 -18.67 -21.51
C THR A 339 6.65 -19.78 -20.79
N ILE A 340 5.93 -20.72 -20.18
CA ILE A 340 6.51 -21.94 -19.60
C ILE A 340 7.13 -22.77 -20.72
N THR A 341 8.36 -23.23 -20.54
CA THR A 341 9.09 -24.08 -21.49
C THR A 341 9.43 -25.45 -20.94
N ASP A 342 9.51 -25.60 -19.62
CA ASP A 342 9.62 -26.88 -18.92
C ASP A 342 9.04 -26.76 -17.50
N VAL A 343 8.61 -27.90 -16.94
CA VAL A 343 8.12 -28.03 -15.56
C VAL A 343 8.58 -29.38 -15.04
N ASP A 344 9.27 -29.41 -13.89
CA ASP A 344 9.63 -30.66 -13.22
C ASP A 344 8.99 -30.70 -11.80
N PRO A 345 7.84 -31.37 -11.64
CA PRO A 345 7.20 -31.53 -10.33
C PRO A 345 7.92 -32.51 -9.38
N ASP A 346 8.88 -33.31 -9.85
CA ASP A 346 9.69 -34.20 -8.99
C ASP A 346 10.91 -33.44 -8.39
N GLU A 347 11.41 -32.41 -9.09
CA GLU A 347 12.47 -31.50 -8.62
C GLU A 347 11.95 -30.12 -8.14
N GLU A 348 10.63 -29.90 -8.19
CA GLU A 348 9.95 -28.65 -7.78
C GLU A 348 10.45 -27.41 -8.54
N THR A 349 10.66 -27.53 -9.87
CA THR A 349 11.17 -26.42 -10.71
C THR A 349 10.25 -26.06 -11.88
N ILE A 350 10.35 -24.80 -12.32
CA ILE A 350 9.66 -24.26 -13.49
C ILE A 350 10.61 -23.43 -14.35
N THR A 351 10.61 -23.67 -15.66
CA THR A 351 11.44 -22.91 -16.61
C THR A 351 10.58 -22.00 -17.47
N ILE A 352 10.84 -20.70 -17.44
CA ILE A 352 10.06 -19.67 -18.17
C ILE A 352 10.95 -18.89 -19.13
N THR A 353 10.43 -18.61 -20.32
CA THR A 353 11.07 -17.78 -21.34
C THR A 353 10.30 -16.49 -21.60
N LYS A 354 11.00 -15.35 -21.61
CA LYS A 354 10.52 -14.05 -22.14
C LYS A 354 11.57 -13.50 -23.10
N LYS A 355 11.16 -13.00 -24.28
CA LYS A 355 12.05 -12.36 -25.29
C LYS A 355 13.37 -13.12 -25.54
N GLY A 356 13.30 -14.45 -25.62
CA GLY A 356 14.46 -15.32 -25.89
C GLY A 356 15.38 -15.61 -24.68
N ILE A 357 15.15 -14.99 -23.52
CA ILE A 357 15.83 -15.30 -22.27
C ILE A 357 15.04 -16.38 -21.54
N THR A 358 15.67 -17.53 -21.30
CA THR A 358 15.11 -18.67 -20.55
C THR A 358 15.74 -18.73 -19.17
N VAL A 359 14.91 -18.79 -18.13
CA VAL A 359 15.33 -18.90 -16.72
C VAL A 359 14.57 -20.03 -16.05
N GLU A 360 15.30 -20.85 -15.28
CA GLU A 360 14.80 -21.91 -14.42
C GLU A 360 14.67 -21.36 -13.00
N PHE A 361 13.56 -21.65 -12.32
CA PHE A 361 13.26 -21.20 -10.97
C PHE A 361 12.83 -22.38 -10.11
N ASP A 362 13.28 -22.42 -8.85
CA ASP A 362 12.75 -23.31 -7.83
C ASP A 362 11.34 -22.84 -7.42
N VAL A 363 10.43 -23.75 -7.08
CA VAL A 363 9.05 -23.47 -6.65
C VAL A 363 8.88 -23.89 -5.20
N ASP A 364 8.25 -23.03 -4.39
CA ASP A 364 8.02 -23.25 -2.96
C ASP A 364 6.92 -24.30 -2.71
N ASP A 365 7.11 -25.21 -1.74
CA ASP A 365 6.13 -26.26 -1.37
C ASP A 365 4.71 -25.69 -1.10
N ASP A 366 4.62 -24.45 -0.61
CA ASP A 366 3.38 -23.76 -0.24
C ASP A 366 2.95 -22.71 -1.33
N ALA A 367 3.50 -22.77 -2.55
CA ALA A 367 3.20 -21.80 -3.61
C ALA A 367 1.72 -21.81 -4.06
N GLU A 368 1.12 -20.63 -4.24
CA GLU A 368 -0.26 -20.51 -4.75
C GLU A 368 -0.25 -20.60 -6.28
N ILE A 369 -0.74 -21.71 -6.82
CA ILE A 369 -0.76 -22.00 -8.26
C ILE A 369 -2.21 -21.96 -8.78
N THR A 370 -2.41 -21.24 -9.89
CA THR A 370 -3.69 -21.19 -10.60
C THR A 370 -3.50 -21.37 -12.09
N LEU A 371 -4.42 -22.09 -12.73
CA LEU A 371 -4.47 -22.28 -14.17
C LEU A 371 -5.87 -21.88 -14.66
N ASN A 372 -5.95 -20.97 -15.64
CA ASN A 372 -7.23 -20.48 -16.17
C ASN A 372 -8.20 -20.00 -15.08
N PHE A 373 -7.65 -19.31 -14.07
CA PHE A 373 -8.36 -18.74 -12.90
C PHE A 373 -8.93 -19.75 -11.89
N GLU A 374 -8.63 -21.05 -12.01
CA GLU A 374 -8.94 -22.08 -11.00
C GLU A 374 -7.67 -22.52 -10.24
N ASP A 375 -7.83 -22.96 -8.99
CA ASP A 375 -6.74 -23.56 -8.18
C ASP A 375 -6.16 -24.79 -8.92
N ALA A 376 -4.83 -24.89 -9.01
CA ALA A 376 -4.14 -25.96 -9.73
C ALA A 376 -2.87 -26.41 -8.97
N ASP A 377 -2.34 -27.58 -9.31
CA ASP A 377 -1.04 -28.07 -8.80
C ASP A 377 0.07 -27.84 -9.85
N LEU A 378 1.35 -27.89 -9.45
CA LEU A 378 2.49 -27.74 -10.38
C LEU A 378 2.46 -28.81 -11.50
N GLU A 379 1.90 -30.00 -11.23
CA GLU A 379 1.73 -31.08 -12.22
C GLU A 379 0.66 -30.82 -13.29
N ASP A 380 -0.19 -29.79 -13.12
CA ASP A 380 -1.20 -29.40 -14.12
C ASP A 380 -0.65 -28.46 -15.20
N LEU A 381 0.51 -27.83 -14.96
CA LEU A 381 1.15 -26.88 -15.87
C LEU A 381 1.96 -27.58 -16.97
N GLN A 382 2.08 -26.96 -18.15
CA GLN A 382 2.86 -27.53 -19.26
C GLN A 382 3.61 -26.46 -20.08
N ALA A 383 4.59 -26.93 -20.86
CA ALA A 383 5.26 -26.10 -21.85
C ALA A 383 4.27 -25.52 -22.88
N GLY A 384 4.31 -24.21 -23.06
CA GLY A 384 3.40 -23.44 -23.91
C GLY A 384 2.33 -22.64 -23.15
N ASP A 385 2.14 -22.90 -21.85
CA ASP A 385 1.26 -22.07 -21.02
C ASP A 385 1.91 -20.70 -20.75
N CYS A 386 1.14 -19.61 -20.83
CA CYS A 386 1.61 -18.28 -20.45
C CYS A 386 1.54 -18.14 -18.93
N ALA A 387 2.59 -17.65 -18.27
CA ALA A 387 2.63 -17.54 -16.82
C ALA A 387 3.14 -16.18 -16.34
N ARG A 388 2.48 -15.65 -15.31
CA ARG A 388 3.03 -14.65 -14.40
C ARG A 388 3.42 -15.36 -13.11
N ILE A 389 4.70 -15.37 -12.80
CA ILE A 389 5.23 -15.86 -11.52
C ILE A 389 5.59 -14.71 -10.58
N VAL A 390 5.61 -15.02 -9.29
CA VAL A 390 5.93 -14.08 -8.22
C VAL A 390 7.03 -14.71 -7.37
N LEU A 391 8.15 -14.01 -7.24
CA LEU A 391 9.37 -14.51 -6.59
C LEU A 391 9.50 -13.99 -5.16
N SER A 392 9.87 -14.88 -4.26
CA SER A 392 10.37 -14.57 -2.92
C SER A 392 11.81 -15.08 -2.75
N GLY A 393 12.67 -14.69 -3.68
CA GLY A 393 14.09 -15.02 -3.70
C GLY A 393 14.51 -15.23 -5.14
N ASP A 394 15.24 -16.32 -5.34
CA ASP A 394 15.22 -17.13 -6.56
C ASP A 394 13.98 -18.07 -6.61
N THR A 395 13.30 -18.32 -5.49
CA THR A 395 12.13 -19.21 -5.40
C THR A 395 10.80 -18.53 -5.79
N VAL A 396 9.93 -19.27 -6.51
CA VAL A 396 8.55 -18.90 -6.87
C VAL A 396 7.58 -19.20 -5.73
N ILE A 397 6.76 -18.22 -5.34
CA ILE A 397 5.70 -18.34 -4.31
C ILE A 397 4.28 -18.21 -4.86
N GLU A 398 4.12 -17.78 -6.11
CA GLU A 398 2.80 -17.71 -6.78
C GLU A 398 2.99 -17.94 -8.28
N ILE A 399 2.09 -18.71 -8.90
CA ILE A 399 2.03 -18.92 -10.35
C ILE A 399 0.60 -18.67 -10.81
N LYS A 400 0.40 -17.64 -11.66
CA LYS A 400 -0.84 -17.45 -12.42
C LYS A 400 -0.59 -17.83 -13.87
N ALA A 401 -1.08 -19.00 -14.28
CA ALA A 401 -0.95 -19.55 -15.61
C ALA A 401 -2.25 -19.42 -16.43
N LEU A 402 -2.10 -19.22 -17.74
CA LEU A 402 -3.16 -19.23 -18.73
C LEU A 402 -2.78 -20.17 -19.87
N ARG A 403 -3.66 -21.14 -20.14
CA ARG A 403 -3.58 -22.04 -21.28
C ARG A 403 -4.58 -21.58 -22.32
N LEU A 404 -4.08 -20.79 -23.28
CA LEU A 404 -4.89 -20.18 -24.35
C LEU A 404 -5.68 -21.21 -25.17
N ALA A 405 -5.16 -22.45 -25.30
CA ALA A 405 -5.83 -23.53 -26.02
C ALA A 405 -7.07 -24.12 -25.31
N ASP A 406 -7.24 -23.85 -24.01
CA ASP A 406 -8.39 -24.33 -23.21
C ASP A 406 -9.44 -23.22 -23.00
N LEU A 407 -9.14 -21.99 -23.45
CA LEU A 407 -10.11 -20.91 -23.51
C LEU A 407 -10.94 -21.09 -24.80
N ASP A 408 -12.19 -21.55 -24.65
CA ASP A 408 -13.22 -21.35 -25.67
C ASP A 408 -13.46 -19.83 -25.78
N LEU A 409 -12.60 -19.15 -26.53
CA LEU A 409 -12.92 -17.88 -27.13
C LEU A 409 -14.01 -18.18 -28.15
N ASP A 410 -15.27 -17.93 -27.77
CA ASP A 410 -16.37 -17.86 -28.72
C ASP A 410 -16.00 -16.78 -29.75
N GLU A 411 -15.45 -17.22 -30.89
CA GLU A 411 -15.39 -16.42 -32.12
C GLU A 411 -16.85 -16.06 -32.45
N ASP A 412 -17.27 -14.83 -32.12
CA ASP A 412 -18.59 -14.33 -32.46
C ASP A 412 -18.75 -14.45 -34.00
N GLU A 413 -19.62 -15.37 -34.44
CA GLU A 413 -19.94 -15.63 -35.86
C GLU A 413 -20.68 -14.43 -36.50
N ASP A 414 -20.02 -13.30 -36.69
CA ASP A 414 -20.47 -12.27 -37.62
C ASP A 414 -19.87 -12.52 -39.01
N GLU A 415 -20.65 -13.23 -39.84
CA GLU A 415 -20.44 -13.33 -41.28
C GLU A 415 -20.51 -11.93 -41.94
N ASP A 416 -19.36 -11.31 -42.23
CA ASP A 416 -19.20 -10.48 -43.43
C ASP A 416 -17.74 -10.55 -43.94
N GLU A 417 -17.58 -10.89 -45.22
CA GLU A 417 -16.29 -10.93 -45.92
C GLU A 417 -15.79 -9.50 -46.20
N ASP A 418 -14.78 -9.02 -45.47
CA ASP A 418 -13.76 -8.10 -46.01
C ASP A 418 -12.42 -8.35 -45.28
N GLU A 419 -11.34 -8.52 -46.06
CA GLU A 419 -9.96 -8.66 -45.55
C GLU A 419 -9.43 -7.26 -45.18
N ASP A 420 -9.72 -6.78 -43.97
CA ASP A 420 -9.05 -5.61 -43.40
C ASP A 420 -7.99 -6.06 -42.39
N GLU A 421 -6.80 -5.46 -42.50
CA GLU A 421 -5.56 -5.83 -41.80
C GLU A 421 -5.69 -5.55 -40.29
N ASP A 422 -4.98 -6.33 -39.46
CA ASP A 422 -4.94 -6.11 -38.00
C ASP A 422 -4.55 -4.64 -37.72
N GLU A 423 -5.46 -3.83 -37.17
CA GLU A 423 -5.12 -2.48 -36.67
C GLU A 423 -4.43 -2.66 -35.31
N ASP A 424 -3.11 -2.54 -35.30
CA ASP A 424 -2.27 -2.57 -34.10
C ASP A 424 -2.85 -1.59 -33.04
N GLU A 425 -3.10 -2.06 -31.81
CA GLU A 425 -3.72 -1.24 -30.76
C GLU A 425 -2.70 -0.28 -30.15
N VAL A 426 -2.42 0.82 -30.86
CA VAL A 426 -1.57 1.93 -30.43
C VAL A 426 -2.12 2.54 -29.14
N THR A 427 -1.28 2.59 -28.09
CA THR A 427 -1.61 3.18 -26.80
C THR A 427 -0.63 4.28 -26.38
N GLU A 428 -1.11 5.52 -26.27
CA GLU A 428 -0.34 6.67 -25.77
C GLU A 428 -0.28 6.68 -24.24
N VAL A 429 0.92 6.83 -23.64
CA VAL A 429 1.10 6.95 -22.18
C VAL A 429 2.10 8.03 -21.78
N SER A 430 1.60 9.07 -21.10
CA SER A 430 2.39 10.16 -20.52
C SER A 430 2.88 9.89 -19.10
N GLY A 431 4.08 10.37 -18.74
CA GLY A 431 4.59 10.34 -17.38
C GLY A 431 5.97 10.99 -17.18
N THR A 432 6.64 10.61 -16.09
CA THR A 432 8.02 11.03 -15.77
C THR A 432 8.93 9.82 -15.61
N ILE A 433 10.11 9.85 -16.22
CA ILE A 433 11.08 8.74 -16.14
C ILE A 433 11.57 8.53 -14.70
N LEU A 434 11.47 7.28 -14.21
CA LEU A 434 12.00 6.84 -12.91
C LEU A 434 13.30 6.05 -13.04
N ALA A 435 13.44 5.23 -14.07
CA ALA A 435 14.62 4.42 -14.35
C ALA A 435 14.63 3.99 -15.83
N ILE A 436 15.83 3.79 -16.38
CA ILE A 436 16.08 3.30 -17.74
C ILE A 436 17.14 2.18 -17.65
N THR A 437 17.00 1.16 -18.50
CA THR A 437 18.03 0.15 -18.80
C THR A 437 18.43 0.23 -20.27
N ASP A 438 19.26 -0.70 -20.75
CA ASP A 438 19.64 -0.78 -22.17
C ASP A 438 18.43 -1.08 -23.11
N ASP A 439 17.29 -1.51 -22.54
CA ASP A 439 16.14 -2.12 -23.22
C ASP A 439 14.76 -1.85 -22.57
N THR A 440 14.69 -1.10 -21.46
CA THR A 440 13.42 -0.80 -20.77
C THR A 440 13.37 0.63 -20.25
N ILE A 441 12.15 1.18 -20.19
CA ILE A 441 11.85 2.47 -19.59
C ILE A 441 10.80 2.29 -18.49
N GLN A 442 11.09 2.77 -17.28
CA GLN A 442 10.15 2.79 -16.16
C GLN A 442 9.71 4.23 -15.91
N ILE A 443 8.40 4.47 -15.94
CA ILE A 443 7.79 5.79 -15.74
C ILE A 443 6.84 5.80 -14.55
N GLU A 444 6.69 6.97 -13.94
CA GLU A 444 5.56 7.32 -13.09
C GLU A 444 4.55 8.02 -14.01
N THR A 445 3.46 7.32 -14.35
CA THR A 445 2.40 7.89 -15.21
C THR A 445 1.75 9.11 -14.57
N ASP A 446 1.11 9.96 -15.38
CA ASP A 446 0.28 11.08 -14.91
C ASP A 446 -0.84 10.66 -13.91
N GLY A 447 -1.21 9.37 -13.91
CA GLY A 447 -2.13 8.76 -12.95
C GLY A 447 -1.51 8.36 -11.61
N GLY A 448 -0.19 8.50 -11.43
CA GLY A 448 0.57 8.10 -10.24
C GLY A 448 0.96 6.61 -10.21
N GLN A 449 0.63 5.82 -11.23
CA GLN A 449 1.03 4.42 -11.33
C GLN A 449 2.46 4.32 -11.88
N THR A 450 3.30 3.51 -11.24
CA THR A 450 4.62 3.14 -11.77
C THR A 450 4.48 1.96 -12.71
N VAL A 451 4.89 2.14 -13.97
CA VAL A 451 4.85 1.09 -15.01
C VAL A 451 6.22 0.98 -15.67
N THR A 452 6.63 -0.24 -16.00
CA THR A 452 7.84 -0.51 -16.80
C THR A 452 7.43 -1.09 -18.13
N TYR A 453 7.89 -0.46 -19.20
CA TYR A 453 7.72 -0.92 -20.57
C TYR A 453 9.06 -1.40 -21.12
N ASP A 454 9.02 -2.44 -21.94
CA ASP A 454 10.17 -2.77 -22.78
C ASP A 454 10.18 -1.79 -23.97
N VAL A 455 11.35 -1.32 -24.40
CA VAL A 455 11.50 -0.45 -25.59
C VAL A 455 11.91 -1.31 -26.78
N ASP A 456 11.42 -1.01 -27.98
CA ASP A 456 11.84 -1.74 -29.19
C ASP A 456 13.30 -1.40 -29.58
N GLU A 457 14.00 -2.32 -30.27
CA GLU A 457 15.37 -2.08 -30.75
C GLU A 457 15.41 -1.01 -31.87
N ASP A 458 14.32 -0.84 -32.61
CA ASP A 458 14.16 0.12 -33.70
C ASP A 458 13.26 1.34 -33.31
N ALA A 459 12.97 1.55 -32.02
CA ALA A 459 12.10 2.64 -31.54
C ALA A 459 12.60 4.05 -31.92
N GLU A 460 11.70 4.95 -32.31
CA GLU A 460 12.02 6.36 -32.57
C GLU A 460 12.06 7.12 -31.24
N ILE A 461 13.12 7.90 -30.98
CA ILE A 461 13.36 8.58 -29.69
C ILE A 461 13.81 10.01 -29.97
N GLU A 462 13.07 11.01 -29.48
CA GLU A 462 13.47 12.42 -29.46
C GLU A 462 13.67 12.90 -28.01
N LEU A 463 14.70 13.74 -27.79
CA LEU A 463 14.89 14.48 -26.53
C LEU A 463 15.00 15.97 -26.84
N ASP A 464 14.15 16.79 -26.22
CA ASP A 464 14.00 18.23 -26.48
C ASP A 464 13.75 18.57 -27.97
N GLY A 465 13.21 17.62 -28.75
CA GLY A 465 12.97 17.74 -30.20
C GLY A 465 14.20 17.54 -31.09
N GLU A 466 15.21 16.78 -30.65
CA GLU A 466 16.32 16.27 -31.46
C GLU A 466 16.46 14.73 -31.32
N ASP A 467 16.79 14.01 -32.40
CA ASP A 467 17.05 12.56 -32.40
C ASP A 467 18.00 12.14 -31.24
N ALA A 468 17.58 11.17 -30.41
CA ALA A 468 18.32 10.70 -29.24
C ALA A 468 18.48 9.17 -29.20
N GLU A 469 19.37 8.65 -28.34
CA GLU A 469 19.41 7.23 -27.97
C GLU A 469 18.74 7.04 -26.60
N LEU A 470 18.19 5.85 -26.30
CA LEU A 470 17.56 5.56 -24.99
C LEU A 470 18.50 5.85 -23.80
N SER A 471 19.82 5.76 -24.01
CA SER A 471 20.84 6.06 -23.00
C SER A 471 21.13 7.55 -22.78
N ASP A 472 20.58 8.44 -23.62
CA ASP A 472 20.69 9.90 -23.45
C ASP A 472 19.58 10.46 -22.55
N LEU A 473 18.48 9.72 -22.37
CA LEU A 473 17.38 10.07 -21.46
C LEU A 473 17.80 9.89 -19.99
N ASP A 474 17.33 10.76 -19.09
CA ASP A 474 17.72 10.80 -17.68
C ASP A 474 16.49 10.65 -16.75
N PRO A 475 16.59 9.93 -15.61
CA PRO A 475 15.50 9.85 -14.63
C PRO A 475 15.12 11.22 -14.04
N GLY A 476 13.97 11.73 -14.47
CA GLY A 476 13.45 13.06 -14.18
C GLY A 476 12.87 13.78 -15.40
N ASP A 477 13.17 13.30 -16.61
CA ASP A 477 12.59 13.81 -17.85
C ASP A 477 11.09 13.47 -17.92
N SER A 478 10.31 14.34 -18.55
CA SER A 478 8.91 14.08 -18.89
C SER A 478 8.87 13.32 -20.21
N VAL A 479 7.97 12.35 -20.35
CA VAL A 479 7.86 11.52 -21.55
C VAL A 479 6.42 11.28 -21.96
N ASP A 480 6.18 11.31 -23.26
CA ASP A 480 5.03 10.72 -23.94
C ASP A 480 5.53 9.47 -24.70
N LEU A 481 4.91 8.31 -24.45
CA LEU A 481 5.26 7.02 -25.05
C LEU A 481 4.16 6.56 -26.01
N GLU A 482 4.52 6.15 -27.21
CA GLU A 482 3.65 5.37 -28.11
C GLU A 482 3.96 3.88 -27.94
N ILE A 483 2.92 3.06 -27.70
CA ILE A 483 3.06 1.65 -27.36
C ILE A 483 2.19 0.79 -28.29
N GLU A 484 2.85 -0.05 -29.09
CA GLU A 484 2.23 -1.08 -29.94
C GLU A 484 2.53 -2.46 -29.34
N ASP A 485 1.53 -3.35 -29.29
CA ASP A 485 1.66 -4.72 -28.72
C ASP A 485 2.29 -4.81 -27.30
N GLY A 486 2.25 -3.71 -26.53
CA GLY A 486 2.85 -3.62 -25.20
C GLY A 486 4.37 -3.38 -25.19
N VAL A 487 4.95 -2.93 -26.31
CA VAL A 487 6.35 -2.48 -26.45
C VAL A 487 6.35 -1.01 -26.89
N VAL A 488 7.28 -0.20 -26.37
CA VAL A 488 7.38 1.21 -26.77
C VAL A 488 8.02 1.33 -28.15
N THR A 489 7.32 1.99 -29.07
CA THR A 489 7.75 2.23 -30.46
C THR A 489 8.17 3.68 -30.70
N GLU A 490 7.63 4.65 -29.95
CA GLU A 490 8.04 6.07 -29.99
C GLU A 490 8.21 6.63 -28.57
N ILE A 491 9.24 7.46 -28.35
CA ILE A 491 9.51 8.17 -27.10
C ILE A 491 9.77 9.65 -27.40
N ASP A 492 8.82 10.51 -27.03
CA ASP A 492 8.97 11.96 -27.01
C ASP A 492 9.36 12.40 -25.60
N ALA A 493 10.60 12.87 -25.39
CA ALA A 493 11.11 13.29 -24.08
C ALA A 493 11.39 14.80 -23.99
N GLU A 494 10.98 15.42 -22.89
CA GLU A 494 11.36 16.79 -22.52
C GLU A 494 12.17 16.79 -21.21
N SER A 495 13.40 17.33 -21.29
CA SER A 495 14.25 17.52 -20.13
C SER A 495 13.73 18.68 -19.27
N PRO A 496 13.73 18.56 -17.93
CA PRO A 496 13.13 19.59 -17.07
C PRO A 496 13.89 20.92 -17.20
N GLU A 497 13.18 22.01 -17.53
CA GLU A 497 13.78 23.35 -17.64
C GLU A 497 14.63 23.69 -16.40
N ASP A 498 15.94 23.82 -16.59
CA ASP A 498 16.84 24.37 -15.57
C ASP A 498 16.41 25.83 -15.30
N ASP A 499 15.91 26.11 -14.09
CA ASP A 499 15.56 27.45 -13.57
C ASP A 499 16.82 28.36 -13.43
N GLU A 500 17.54 28.63 -14.54
CA GLU A 500 18.55 29.69 -14.64
C GLU A 500 17.88 31.07 -14.86
N ASP A 501 17.22 31.64 -13.84
CA ASP A 501 17.25 33.09 -13.49
C ASP A 501 16.15 33.53 -12.46
N ASP A 502 16.51 33.68 -11.17
CA ASP A 502 16.39 34.94 -10.35
C ASP A 502 16.84 34.78 -8.86
#